data_AF-A0A7S1UQ10-F1
#
_entry.id   AF-A0A7S1UQ10-F1
#
_cell.length_a   1.000
_cell.length_b   1.000
_cell.length_c   1.000
_cell.angle_alpha   90.00
_cell.angle_beta   90.00
_cell.angle_gamma   90.00
#
_symmetry.space_group_name_H-M   'P 1'
#
loop_
_entity.id
_entity.type
_entity.pdbx_description
1 polymer ?
#
loop_
_entity_poly.entity_id
_entity_poly.type
_entity_poly.pdbx_seq_one_letter_code
_entity_poly.pdbx_strand_id
1 'polypeptide(L)'
;GDTLYLQNLPSNLNIQAVPGTGDIGYVKFMWNGQFVKNEGAAPYAFFGDKGGDYWSMNSTFLAPGPFYGEAIPYEGGTQYPSTDISFTIDAGSAPASTHTAPATQPTSHVLVAQQNFDGGVKNL
;
A
#
# COMPACT_ATOMS: atom_id res chain seq x y z
N GLY A 1 -10.91 -8.18 3.13
CA GLY A 1 -9.87 -7.71 2.19
C GLY A 1 -10.53 -7.49 0.85
N ASP A 2 -10.06 -6.48 0.13
CA ASP A 2 -10.56 -6.14 -1.19
C ASP A 2 -10.04 -7.09 -2.26
N THR A 3 -10.68 -7.12 -3.42
CA THR A 3 -10.17 -7.81 -4.61
C THR A 3 -9.66 -6.79 -5.61
N LEU A 4 -8.40 -6.92 -5.99
CA LEU A 4 -7.74 -6.17 -7.04
C LEU A 4 -7.65 -7.05 -8.30
N TYR A 5 -7.99 -6.49 -9.45
CA TYR A 5 -7.96 -7.22 -10.72
C TYR A 5 -6.68 -6.88 -11.48
N LEU A 6 -5.81 -7.88 -11.67
CA LEU A 6 -4.47 -7.70 -12.25
C LEU A 6 -4.50 -6.94 -13.58
N GLN A 7 -5.49 -7.24 -14.42
CA GLN A 7 -5.63 -6.65 -15.75
C GLN A 7 -6.04 -5.17 -15.74
N ASN A 8 -6.47 -4.66 -14.57
CA ASN A 8 -6.90 -3.28 -14.37
C ASN A 8 -5.96 -2.48 -13.47
N LEU A 9 -4.88 -3.10 -12.97
CA LEU A 9 -3.94 -2.42 -12.09
C LEU A 9 -3.10 -1.41 -12.88
N PRO A 10 -2.92 -0.18 -12.36
CA PRO A 10 -1.98 0.74 -12.94
C PRO A 10 -0.54 0.22 -12.74
N SER A 11 0.35 0.59 -13.66
CA SER A 11 1.75 0.17 -13.59
C SER A 11 2.49 0.71 -12.37
N ASN A 12 2.00 1.78 -11.74
CA ASN A 12 2.60 2.41 -10.55
C ASN A 12 1.84 2.09 -9.25
N LEU A 13 1.10 0.99 -9.20
CA LEU A 13 0.48 0.53 -7.96
C LEU A 13 1.55 0.40 -6.86
N ASN A 14 1.29 1.01 -5.71
CA ASN A 14 2.17 0.94 -4.55
C ASN A 14 1.36 0.83 -3.26
N ILE A 15 2.02 0.39 -2.19
CA ILE A 15 1.48 0.41 -0.84
C ILE A 15 2.20 1.51 -0.08
N GLN A 16 1.46 2.50 0.40
CA GLN A 16 2.01 3.57 1.22
C GLN A 16 1.63 3.36 2.68
N ALA A 17 2.62 3.37 3.55
CA ALA A 17 2.38 3.59 4.97
C ALA A 17 2.32 5.09 5.24
N VAL A 18 1.27 5.51 5.95
CA VAL A 18 1.15 6.89 6.44
C VAL A 18 1.09 6.81 7.97
N PRO A 19 2.25 6.80 8.64
CA PRO A 19 2.28 6.94 10.08
C PRO A 19 1.58 8.24 10.48
N GLY A 20 0.91 8.24 11.64
CA GLY A 20 0.24 9.42 12.16
C GLY A 20 1.23 10.50 12.61
N THR A 21 1.27 10.78 13.90
CA THR A 21 2.16 11.80 14.50
C THR A 21 3.46 11.17 15.00
N GLY A 22 4.59 11.86 14.82
CA GLY A 22 5.90 11.47 15.34
C GLY A 22 7.01 11.62 14.30
N ASP A 23 8.26 11.73 14.75
CA ASP A 23 9.43 11.82 13.89
C ASP A 23 9.88 10.42 13.47
N ILE A 24 9.05 9.76 12.64
CA ILE A 24 9.32 8.39 12.18
C ILE A 24 10.62 8.34 11.37
N GLY A 25 11.60 7.63 11.90
CA GLY A 25 12.90 7.44 11.25
C GLY A 25 12.83 6.44 10.10
N TYR A 26 12.03 5.39 10.23
CA TYR A 26 11.73 4.47 9.14
C TYR A 26 10.45 3.66 9.39
N VAL A 27 9.88 3.13 8.32
CA VAL A 27 8.85 2.09 8.36
C VAL A 27 9.44 0.77 7.90
N LYS A 28 9.33 -0.27 8.73
CA LYS A 28 9.65 -1.64 8.36
C LYS A 28 8.45 -2.26 7.65
N PHE A 29 8.69 -2.79 6.47
CA PHE A 29 7.69 -3.50 5.70
C PHE A 29 7.93 -5.01 5.76
N MET A 30 6.86 -5.74 6.10
CA MET A 30 6.80 -7.19 6.05
C MET A 30 5.78 -7.63 4.97
N TRP A 31 6.04 -8.78 4.36
CA TRP A 31 5.21 -9.36 3.31
C TRP A 31 5.05 -10.85 3.56
N ASN A 32 3.81 -11.29 3.76
CA ASN A 32 3.49 -12.68 4.12
C ASN A 32 4.37 -13.19 5.29
N GLY A 33 4.58 -12.33 6.30
CA GLY A 33 5.41 -12.60 7.48
C GLY A 33 6.93 -12.54 7.25
N GLN A 34 7.40 -12.18 6.05
CA GLN A 34 8.82 -12.03 5.73
C GLN A 34 9.23 -10.56 5.68
N PHE A 35 10.41 -10.23 6.19
CA PHE A 35 10.97 -8.88 6.06
C PHE A 35 11.28 -8.56 4.59
N VAL A 36 10.87 -7.38 4.14
CA VAL A 36 11.14 -6.88 2.79
C VAL A 36 12.18 -5.76 2.83
N LYS A 37 11.88 -4.67 3.56
CA LYS A 37 12.79 -3.51 3.66
C LYS A 37 12.45 -2.60 4.84
N ASN A 38 13.39 -1.69 5.11
CA ASN A 38 13.13 -0.47 5.86
C ASN A 38 13.04 0.70 4.86
N GLU A 39 11.96 1.47 4.89
CA GLU A 39 11.80 2.71 4.14
C GLU A 39 12.04 3.90 5.05
N GLY A 40 13.05 4.72 4.74
CA GLY A 40 13.58 5.73 5.65
C GLY A 40 13.14 7.17 5.34
N ALA A 41 12.43 7.37 4.23
CA ALA A 41 11.97 8.69 3.82
C ALA A 41 10.49 8.65 3.46
N ALA A 42 9.79 9.74 3.78
CA ALA A 42 8.44 9.95 3.28
C ALA A 42 8.47 10.32 1.78
N PRO A 43 7.52 9.83 0.96
CA PRO A 43 6.45 8.91 1.33
C PRO A 43 6.97 7.50 1.63
N TYR A 44 6.52 6.88 2.73
CA TYR A 44 6.97 5.52 3.08
C TYR A 44 6.29 4.49 2.16
N ALA A 45 6.89 4.26 1.00
CA ALA A 45 6.36 3.42 -0.06
C ALA A 45 6.97 2.02 -0.01
N PHE A 46 6.15 0.96 -0.09
CA PHE A 46 6.62 -0.43 -0.06
C PHE A 46 7.49 -0.76 -1.28
N PHE A 47 7.11 -0.31 -2.48
CA PHE A 47 7.94 -0.51 -3.69
C PHE A 47 8.92 0.65 -3.92
N GLY A 48 8.92 1.65 -3.03
CA GLY A 48 9.75 2.85 -3.15
C GLY A 48 9.15 3.89 -4.07
N ASP A 49 9.77 5.06 -4.09
CA ASP A 49 9.46 6.18 -4.98
C ASP A 49 10.74 6.94 -5.33
N LYS A 50 10.65 7.87 -6.27
CA LYS A 50 11.68 8.87 -6.51
C LYS A 50 11.04 10.25 -6.59
N GLY A 51 11.11 11.01 -5.50
CA GLY A 51 10.57 12.38 -5.47
C GLY A 51 9.05 12.42 -5.52
N GLY A 52 8.38 11.42 -4.95
CA GLY A 52 6.92 11.24 -5.00
C GLY A 52 6.42 10.39 -6.18
N ASP A 53 7.29 10.06 -7.15
CA ASP A 53 6.96 9.16 -8.25
C ASP A 53 7.15 7.70 -7.81
N TYR A 54 6.05 7.05 -7.42
CA TYR A 54 6.03 5.67 -6.96
C TYR A 54 6.55 4.70 -8.04
N TRP A 55 7.44 3.80 -7.63
CA TRP A 55 7.89 2.72 -8.49
C TRP A 55 6.82 1.65 -8.63
N SER A 56 6.87 0.98 -9.77
CA SER A 56 6.01 -0.15 -10.09
C SER A 56 6.23 -1.33 -9.13
N MET A 57 5.14 -2.00 -8.76
CA MET A 57 5.22 -3.36 -8.23
C MET A 57 6.02 -4.25 -9.18
N ASN A 58 7.09 -4.87 -8.69
CA ASN A 58 7.77 -5.93 -9.42
C ASN A 58 6.77 -7.09 -9.61
N SER A 59 6.70 -7.65 -10.82
CA SER A 59 5.76 -8.73 -11.19
C SER A 59 5.82 -9.95 -10.27
N THR A 60 6.96 -10.18 -9.59
CA THR A 60 7.12 -11.23 -8.57
C THR A 60 6.17 -11.06 -7.37
N PHE A 61 5.74 -9.82 -7.08
CA PHE A 61 4.80 -9.49 -6.01
C PHE A 61 3.34 -9.45 -6.44
N LEU A 62 3.02 -9.62 -7.74
CA LEU A 62 1.67 -9.47 -8.31
C LEU A 62 1.02 -10.81 -8.72
N ALA A 63 1.52 -11.94 -8.22
CA ALA A 63 0.92 -13.24 -8.53
C ALA A 63 -0.53 -13.32 -8.01
N PRO A 64 -1.51 -13.83 -8.78
CA PRO A 64 -2.87 -14.00 -8.29
C PRO A 64 -2.93 -14.81 -6.99
N GLY A 65 -3.72 -14.34 -6.02
CA GLY A 65 -3.83 -14.94 -4.69
C GLY A 65 -4.02 -13.92 -3.57
N PRO A 66 -4.11 -14.40 -2.31
CA PRO A 66 -4.20 -13.54 -1.15
C PRO A 66 -2.88 -12.87 -0.84
N PHE A 67 -2.97 -11.63 -0.38
CA PHE A 67 -1.86 -10.78 0.03
C PHE A 67 -2.05 -10.31 1.46
N TYR A 68 -0.95 -10.36 2.20
CA TYR A 68 -0.86 -9.81 3.54
C TYR A 68 0.45 -9.02 3.68
N GLY A 69 0.30 -7.74 4.01
CA GLY A 69 1.40 -6.85 4.31
C GLY A 69 1.27 -6.28 5.71
N GLU A 70 2.40 -5.97 6.32
CA GLU A 70 2.48 -5.29 7.62
C GLU A 70 3.45 -4.11 7.51
N ALA A 71 3.05 -2.97 8.06
CA ALA A 71 3.86 -1.77 8.18
C ALA A 71 4.09 -1.46 9.65
N ILE A 72 5.36 -1.37 10.06
CA ILE A 72 5.77 -1.16 11.46
C ILE A 72 6.63 0.11 11.54
N PRO A 73 6.11 1.23 12.10
CA PRO A 73 6.89 2.46 12.24
C PRO A 73 7.92 2.36 13.36
N TYR A 74 9.07 3.02 13.19
CA TYR A 74 10.12 3.15 14.19
C TYR A 74 10.60 4.60 14.36
N GLU A 75 10.77 5.04 15.60
CA GLU A 75 11.36 6.34 15.98
C GLU A 75 12.50 6.11 16.97
N GLY A 76 13.71 6.54 16.64
CA GLY A 76 14.87 6.38 17.54
C GLY A 76 15.15 4.93 17.99
N GLY A 77 14.69 3.93 17.22
CA GLY A 77 14.78 2.51 17.58
C GLY A 77 13.57 1.95 18.35
N THR A 78 12.66 2.82 18.81
CA THR A 78 11.39 2.42 19.43
C THR A 78 10.41 1.96 18.36
N GLN A 79 9.80 0.80 18.55
CA GLN A 79 8.76 0.27 17.69
C GLN A 79 7.40 0.85 18.07
N TYR A 80 6.65 1.33 17.07
CA TYR A 80 5.23 1.67 17.20
C TYR A 80 4.34 0.48 16.79
N PRO A 81 3.04 0.51 17.14
CA PRO A 81 2.08 -0.50 16.69
C PRO A 81 2.11 -0.69 15.17
N SER A 82 1.95 -1.93 14.73
CA SER A 82 1.89 -2.26 13.31
C SER A 82 0.51 -2.01 12.72
N THR A 83 0.47 -1.76 11.42
CA THR A 83 -0.75 -1.69 10.61
C THR A 83 -0.71 -2.75 9.52
N ASP A 84 -1.76 -3.54 9.46
CA ASP A 84 -1.90 -4.63 8.48
C ASP A 84 -2.70 -4.19 7.27
N ILE A 85 -2.35 -4.73 6.10
CA ILE A 85 -3.14 -4.62 4.87
C ILE A 85 -3.37 -6.02 4.28
N SER A 86 -4.60 -6.28 3.84
CA SER A 86 -4.92 -7.53 3.17
C SER A 86 -5.88 -7.34 1.99
N PHE A 87 -5.53 -7.95 0.86
CA PHE A 87 -6.31 -7.95 -0.37
C PHE A 87 -6.04 -9.23 -1.15
N THR A 88 -6.84 -9.50 -2.18
CA THR A 88 -6.64 -10.60 -3.12
C THR A 88 -6.36 -10.02 -4.49
N ILE A 89 -5.34 -10.52 -5.20
CA ILE A 89 -5.21 -10.26 -6.63
C ILE A 89 -5.91 -11.37 -7.39
N ASP A 90 -6.85 -10.99 -8.24
CA ASP A 90 -7.49 -11.87 -9.20
C ASP A 90 -6.79 -11.73 -10.57
N ALA A 91 -6.58 -12.84 -11.25
CA ALA A 91 -5.93 -12.87 -12.57
C ALA A 91 -6.80 -12.26 -13.68
N GLY A 92 -8.10 -12.14 -13.44
CA GLY A 92 -9.09 -11.65 -14.38
C GLY A 92 -9.11 -10.12 -14.51
N SER A 93 -10.08 -9.66 -15.29
CA SER A 93 -10.48 -8.25 -15.34
C SER A 93 -11.63 -8.00 -14.37
N ALA A 94 -11.68 -6.78 -13.82
CA ALA A 94 -12.80 -6.33 -13.03
C ALA A 94 -14.11 -6.54 -13.82
N PRO A 95 -15.18 -7.02 -13.17
CA PRO A 95 -16.48 -7.06 -13.81
C PRO A 95 -16.84 -5.65 -14.26
N ALA A 96 -17.43 -5.53 -15.46
CA ALA A 96 -17.85 -4.25 -16.00
C ALA A 96 -18.72 -3.53 -14.95
N SER A 97 -18.20 -2.43 -14.40
CA SER A 97 -18.97 -1.62 -13.47
C SER A 97 -20.16 -1.05 -14.23
N THR A 98 -21.38 -1.43 -13.88
CA THR A 98 -22.61 -0.79 -14.39
C THR A 98 -22.84 0.60 -13.80
N HIS A 99 -21.88 1.10 -13.01
CA HIS A 99 -21.86 2.46 -12.52
C HIS A 99 -21.17 3.37 -13.55
N THR A 100 -21.94 4.29 -14.13
CA THR A 100 -21.43 5.38 -14.96
C THR A 100 -20.49 6.26 -14.12
N ALA A 101 -19.19 5.98 -14.18
CA ALA A 101 -18.18 6.79 -13.50
C ALA A 101 -17.90 8.07 -14.31
N PRO A 102 -17.91 9.27 -13.71
CA PRO A 102 -17.35 10.46 -14.32
C PRO A 102 -15.84 10.24 -14.54
N ALA A 103 -15.34 10.66 -15.70
CA ALA A 103 -13.94 10.53 -16.08
C ALA A 103 -13.01 11.43 -15.25
N THR A 104 -12.62 10.99 -14.05
CA THR A 104 -11.47 11.53 -13.29
C THR A 104 -10.81 10.44 -12.42
N GLN A 105 -10.60 9.24 -12.97
CA GLN A 105 -9.84 8.21 -12.27
C GLN A 105 -8.38 8.66 -12.15
N PRO A 106 -7.81 8.84 -10.94
CA PRO A 106 -6.45 9.36 -10.78
C PRO A 106 -5.43 8.36 -11.34
N THR A 107 -4.42 8.90 -12.03
CA THR A 107 -3.34 8.18 -12.73
C THR A 107 -2.28 7.55 -11.81
N SER A 108 -2.57 7.42 -10.51
CA SER A 108 -1.78 6.68 -9.54
C SER A 108 -2.76 6.09 -8.52
N HIS A 109 -2.87 4.75 -8.45
CA HIS A 109 -3.61 4.12 -7.36
C HIS A 109 -2.58 3.73 -6.30
N VAL A 110 -2.68 4.35 -5.13
CA VAL A 110 -1.91 4.00 -3.94
C VAL A 110 -2.86 3.23 -3.04
N LEU A 111 -2.52 1.99 -2.68
CA LEU A 111 -3.16 1.31 -1.56
C LEU A 111 -2.56 1.89 -0.29
N VAL A 112 -3.37 2.53 0.54
CA VAL A 112 -2.86 3.24 1.71
C VAL A 112 -3.11 2.40 2.95
N ALA A 113 -2.04 1.90 3.57
CA ALA A 113 -2.10 1.40 4.94
C ALA A 113 -2.09 2.61 5.88
N GLN A 114 -3.27 3.07 6.25
CA GLN A 114 -3.49 4.24 7.11
C GLN A 114 -4.11 3.80 8.44
N GLN A 115 -3.47 4.14 9.56
CA GLN A 115 -4.14 4.22 10.85
C GLN A 115 -4.04 5.65 11.38
N ASN A 116 -5.17 6.35 11.41
CA ASN A 116 -5.29 7.66 12.06
C ASN A 116 -5.34 7.46 13.58
N PHE A 117 -4.32 7.93 14.30
CA PHE A 117 -4.39 8.09 15.75
C PHE A 117 -5.18 9.37 16.03
N ASP A 118 -6.44 9.17 16.40
CA ASP A 118 -7.50 10.15 16.71
C ASP A 118 -8.50 10.44 15.58
N GLY A 119 -9.73 9.96 15.78
CA GLY A 119 -10.94 10.60 15.23
C GLY A 119 -11.38 10.31 13.79
N GLY A 120 -10.56 9.70 12.93
CA GLY A 120 -11.01 9.02 11.71
C GLY A 120 -10.64 9.64 10.36
N VAL A 121 -10.37 8.75 9.40
CA VAL A 121 -10.89 8.66 8.02
C VAL A 121 -10.50 7.25 7.55
N LYS A 122 -11.44 6.55 6.89
CA LYS A 122 -11.23 5.27 6.21
C LYS A 122 -10.87 5.52 4.75
N ASN A 123 -9.90 4.79 4.19
CA ASN A 123 -9.81 4.53 2.75
C ASN A 123 -9.27 3.12 2.50
N LEU A 124 -10.09 2.37 1.74
CA LEU A 124 -10.06 0.93 1.42
C LEU A 124 -10.00 0.02 2.66
#